data_AF-A0A7C9M973-F1
#
_entry.id   AF-A0A7C9M973-F1
#
_cell.length_a   1.000
_cell.length_b   1.000
_cell.length_c   1.000
_cell.angle_alpha   90.00
_cell.angle_beta   90.00
_cell.angle_gamma   90.00
#
_symmetry.space_group_name_H-M   'P 1'
#
loop_
_entity.id
_entity.type
_entity.pdbx_description
1 polymer ?
#
loop_
_entity_poly.entity_id
_entity_poly.type
_entity_poly.pdbx_seq_one_letter_code
_entity_poly.pdbx_strand_id
1 'polypeptide(L)'
;MSRITPVLTVFCLMTLPGMAAACPEGARCLAAPESTAPVIAPGDVLSPGTFNMLINAEYFGLPRTSDGSWYVTVERRVLRIEPRTYQVIEDVTEKTNRVFW
;
A
#
# COMPACT_ATOMS: atom_id res chain seq x y z
N MET A 1 -40.06 -14.42 -48.44
CA MET A 1 -38.63 -14.34 -48.84
C MET A 1 -37.80 -14.07 -47.60
N SER A 2 -37.10 -15.11 -47.14
CA SER A 2 -36.30 -15.18 -45.91
C SER A 2 -35.03 -14.34 -45.95
N ARG A 3 -34.65 -13.68 -44.84
CA ARG A 3 -33.25 -13.36 -44.47
C ARG A 3 -33.11 -13.36 -42.93
N ILE A 4 -32.59 -14.46 -42.34
CA ILE A 4 -31.20 -14.66 -41.85
C ILE A 4 -30.93 -13.98 -40.49
N THR A 5 -31.10 -14.74 -39.40
CA THR A 5 -30.23 -14.77 -38.20
C THR A 5 -29.03 -15.70 -38.49
N PRO A 6 -27.99 -15.88 -37.64
CA PRO A 6 -27.46 -15.12 -36.48
C PRO A 6 -25.90 -15.03 -36.48
N VAL A 7 -25.23 -14.03 -35.87
CA VAL A 7 -23.81 -14.20 -35.47
C VAL A 7 -23.49 -13.49 -34.15
N LEU A 8 -23.71 -14.24 -33.07
CA LEU A 8 -22.81 -14.47 -31.93
C LEU A 8 -21.49 -13.65 -31.95
N THR A 9 -21.46 -12.50 -31.28
CA THR A 9 -20.20 -11.77 -31.05
C THR A 9 -19.54 -12.28 -29.77
N VAL A 10 -18.40 -12.94 -29.99
CA VAL A 10 -17.50 -13.56 -29.02
C VAL A 10 -17.06 -12.58 -27.94
N PHE A 11 -17.36 -12.92 -26.68
CA PHE A 11 -16.89 -12.24 -25.48
C PHE A 11 -15.40 -12.63 -25.29
N CYS A 12 -14.50 -11.77 -25.74
CA CYS A 12 -13.05 -11.95 -25.63
C CYS A 12 -12.63 -11.82 -24.17
N LEU A 13 -12.38 -12.95 -23.49
CA LEU A 13 -11.70 -13.00 -22.20
C LEU A 13 -10.27 -12.45 -22.37
N MET A 14 -10.04 -11.23 -21.90
CA MET A 14 -8.68 -10.73 -21.70
C MET A 14 -8.07 -11.42 -20.47
N THR A 15 -7.38 -12.53 -20.71
CA THR A 15 -6.42 -13.10 -19.76
C THR A 15 -5.22 -12.18 -19.65
N LEU A 16 -5.06 -11.50 -18.50
CA LEU A 16 -3.83 -10.78 -18.14
C LEU A 16 -2.73 -11.82 -17.87
N PRO A 17 -1.61 -11.85 -18.63
CA PRO A 17 -0.49 -12.69 -18.27
C PRO A 17 0.18 -12.11 -17.03
N GLY A 18 0.08 -12.85 -15.92
CA GLY A 18 0.90 -12.59 -14.74
C GLY A 18 2.37 -12.67 -15.15
N MET A 19 3.11 -11.57 -14.93
CA MET A 19 4.53 -11.49 -15.20
C MET A 19 5.27 -12.37 -14.19
N ALA A 20 5.46 -13.64 -14.51
CA ALA A 20 6.43 -14.49 -13.83
C ALA A 20 7.83 -13.93 -14.14
N ALA A 21 8.57 -13.57 -13.09
CA ALA A 21 9.96 -13.11 -13.19
C ALA A 21 10.82 -14.24 -13.80
N ALA A 22 11.09 -14.14 -15.10
CA ALA A 22 11.98 -15.05 -15.81
C ALA A 22 13.43 -14.68 -15.49
N CYS A 23 14.10 -15.51 -14.67
CA CYS A 23 15.54 -15.46 -14.49
C CYS A 23 16.21 -16.24 -15.63
N PRO A 24 16.90 -15.59 -16.58
CA PRO A 24 17.65 -16.32 -17.60
C PRO A 24 18.82 -17.08 -16.97
N GLU A 25 19.05 -18.31 -17.43
CA GLU A 25 20.14 -19.16 -17.00
C GLU A 25 21.49 -18.46 -17.26
N GLY A 26 22.25 -18.20 -16.19
CA GLY A 26 23.55 -17.52 -16.24
C GLY A 26 23.58 -16.12 -15.59
N ALA A 27 22.43 -15.54 -15.26
CA ALA A 27 22.37 -14.29 -14.49
C ALA A 27 22.30 -14.57 -12.98
N ARG A 28 23.05 -13.83 -12.17
CA ARG A 28 22.84 -13.78 -10.72
C ARG A 28 21.60 -12.94 -10.43
N CYS A 29 20.44 -13.58 -10.40
CA CYS A 29 19.22 -12.93 -9.94
C CYS A 29 19.35 -12.59 -8.45
N LEU A 30 19.44 -11.29 -8.15
CA LEU A 30 19.30 -10.78 -6.81
C LEU A 30 17.80 -10.82 -6.48
N ALA A 31 17.36 -11.87 -5.79
CA ALA A 31 16.06 -11.83 -5.14
C ALA A 31 16.11 -10.71 -4.09
N ALA A 32 15.27 -9.69 -4.26
CA ALA A 32 15.09 -8.70 -3.21
C ALA A 32 14.62 -9.44 -1.95
N PRO A 33 15.21 -9.21 -0.77
CA PRO A 33 14.69 -9.80 0.45
C PRO A 33 13.22 -9.36 0.60
N GLU A 34 12.32 -10.33 0.75
CA GLU A 34 10.94 -10.04 1.10
C GLU A 34 10.95 -9.24 2.41
N SER A 35 10.51 -7.99 2.32
CA SER A 35 10.35 -7.12 3.49
C SER A 35 9.27 -7.74 4.35
N THR A 36 9.65 -8.46 5.41
CA THR A 36 8.73 -8.85 6.49
C THR A 36 8.35 -7.60 7.30
N ALA A 37 7.71 -6.63 6.63
CA ALA A 37 7.16 -5.49 7.32
C ALA A 37 6.08 -6.01 8.27
N PRO A 38 6.02 -5.53 9.52
CA PRO A 38 4.98 -5.93 10.45
C PRO A 38 3.61 -5.61 9.84
N VAL A 39 2.74 -6.62 9.81
CA VAL A 39 1.36 -6.49 9.33
C VAL A 39 0.57 -5.74 10.39
N ILE A 40 0.69 -4.41 10.36
CA ILE A 40 -0.05 -3.50 11.23
C ILE A 40 -1.38 -3.16 10.55
N ALA A 41 -2.48 -3.36 11.25
CA ALA A 41 -3.83 -3.06 10.81
C ALA A 41 -4.47 -1.95 11.66
N PRO A 42 -5.49 -1.24 11.15
CA PRO A 42 -6.33 -0.38 11.98
C PRO A 42 -6.93 -1.14 13.16
N GLY A 43 -6.87 -0.55 14.34
CA GLY A 43 -7.29 -1.15 15.61
C GLY A 43 -6.14 -1.72 16.44
N ASP A 44 -4.98 -2.01 15.81
CA ASP A 44 -3.80 -2.49 16.52
C ASP A 44 -3.20 -1.42 17.43
N VAL A 45 -2.50 -1.84 18.47
CA VAL A 45 -1.79 -0.93 19.40
C VAL A 45 -0.30 -1.03 19.15
N LEU A 46 0.33 0.11 18.86
CA LEU A 46 1.78 0.18 18.68
C LEU A 46 2.48 0.18 20.03
N SER A 47 3.57 -0.58 20.12
CA SER A 47 4.45 -0.52 21.28
C SER A 47 5.20 0.80 21.32
N PRO A 48 5.32 1.46 22.49
CA PRO A 48 6.13 2.67 22.61
C PRO A 48 7.57 2.43 22.13
N GLY A 49 8.13 3.36 21.37
CA GLY A 49 9.49 3.27 20.83
C GLY A 49 9.64 2.46 19.53
N THR A 50 8.56 1.83 19.02
CA THR A 50 8.59 1.14 17.71
C THR A 50 8.19 2.05 16.55
N PHE A 51 7.89 3.31 16.81
CA PHE A 51 7.43 4.28 15.82
C PHE A 51 8.11 5.63 16.04
N ASN A 52 8.24 6.41 14.97
CA ASN A 52 8.72 7.79 15.04
C ASN A 52 7.59 8.75 14.67
N MET A 53 7.49 9.88 15.35
CA MET A 53 6.48 10.88 14.98
C MET A 53 6.86 11.54 13.65
N LEU A 54 5.91 11.59 12.71
CA LEU A 54 6.09 12.26 11.44
C LEU A 54 5.83 13.76 11.62
N ILE A 55 6.91 14.51 11.78
CA ILE A 55 6.87 15.98 11.84
C ILE A 55 6.59 16.54 10.44
N ASN A 56 5.84 17.64 10.37
CA ASN A 56 5.49 18.33 9.12
C ASN A 56 4.77 17.42 8.11
N ALA A 57 3.77 16.67 8.55
CA ALA A 57 3.00 15.76 7.69
C ALA A 57 2.46 16.42 6.41
N GLU A 58 2.15 17.72 6.45
CA GLU A 58 1.74 18.55 5.30
C GLU A 58 2.78 18.59 4.17
N TYR A 59 4.08 18.56 4.51
CA TYR A 59 5.15 18.46 3.52
C TYR A 59 5.08 17.16 2.70
N PHE A 60 4.58 16.08 3.32
CA PHE A 60 4.37 14.79 2.68
C PHE A 60 2.98 14.66 2.05
N GLY A 61 2.21 15.75 1.95
CA GLY A 61 0.88 15.78 1.34
C GLY A 61 -0.25 15.29 2.25
N LEU A 62 0.03 15.02 3.53
CA LEU A 62 -0.99 14.62 4.49
C LEU A 62 -1.68 15.85 5.09
N PRO A 63 -3.01 15.82 5.27
CA PRO A 63 -3.72 16.95 5.87
C PRO A 63 -3.34 17.09 7.36
N ARG A 64 -3.51 18.29 7.91
CA ARG A 64 -3.38 18.49 9.36
C ARG A 64 -4.48 17.72 10.11
N THR A 65 -4.10 17.04 11.19
CA THR A 65 -5.07 16.34 12.06
C THR A 65 -5.80 17.34 12.94
N SER A 66 -7.14 17.32 12.89
CA SER A 66 -8.02 18.16 13.72
C SER A 66 -8.56 17.44 14.95
N ASP A 67 -8.50 16.11 14.96
CA ASP A 67 -8.99 15.21 16.01
C ASP A 67 -7.94 14.89 17.08
N GLY A 68 -6.75 15.50 17.01
CA GLY A 68 -5.66 15.23 17.93
C GLY A 68 -4.86 13.96 17.60
N SER A 69 -5.19 13.27 16.51
CA SER A 69 -4.42 12.10 16.05
C SER A 69 -3.02 12.50 15.56
N TRP A 70 -2.08 11.56 15.66
CA TRP A 70 -0.69 11.76 15.24
C TRP A 70 -0.37 10.92 14.02
N TYR A 71 0.44 11.48 13.11
CA TYR A 71 1.09 10.69 12.08
C TYR A 71 2.39 10.14 12.62
N VAL A 72 2.62 8.86 12.40
CA VAL A 72 3.84 8.17 12.81
C VAL A 72 4.37 7.31 11.67
N THR A 73 5.68 7.10 11.65
CA THR A 73 6.33 6.18 10.74
C THR A 73 6.73 4.91 11.47
N VAL A 74 6.39 3.78 10.85
CA VAL A 74 6.85 2.45 11.27
C VAL A 74 7.47 1.81 10.05
N GLU A 75 8.80 1.64 10.08
CA GLU A 75 9.60 1.22 8.94
C GLU A 75 9.33 2.09 7.69
N ARG A 76 8.60 1.58 6.70
CA ARG A 76 8.25 2.25 5.43
C ARG A 76 6.76 2.58 5.32
N ARG A 77 6.04 2.57 6.44
CA ARG A 77 4.60 2.88 6.49
C ARG A 77 4.36 4.16 7.27
N VAL A 78 3.36 4.91 6.85
CA VAL A 78 2.84 6.05 7.60
C VAL A 78 1.48 5.69 8.15
N LEU A 79 1.35 5.73 9.46
CA LEU A 79 0.14 5.38 10.18
C LEU A 79 -0.40 6.61 10.88
N ARG A 80 -1.72 6.70 11.00
CA ARG A 80 -2.41 7.66 11.85
C ARG A 80 -2.83 6.96 13.13
N ILE A 81 -2.48 7.52 14.28
CA ILE A 81 -2.70 6.88 15.59
C ILE A 81 -3.36 7.81 16.59
N GLU A 82 -4.02 7.24 17.59
CA GLU A 82 -4.46 7.95 18.80
C GLU A 82 -3.28 8.05 19.79
N PRO A 83 -2.80 9.26 20.15
CA PRO A 83 -1.59 9.42 20.94
C PRO A 83 -1.68 8.90 22.38
N ARG A 84 -2.88 8.75 22.96
CA ARG A 84 -3.05 8.26 24.34
C ARG A 84 -2.91 6.75 24.46
N THR A 85 -3.40 6.01 23.45
CA THR A 85 -3.45 4.54 23.46
C THR A 85 -2.48 3.91 22.49
N TYR A 86 -1.85 4.71 21.61
CA TYR A 86 -1.06 4.26 20.47
C TYR A 86 -1.83 3.33 19.53
N GLN A 87 -3.16 3.44 19.53
CA GLN A 87 -4.01 2.66 18.65
C GLN A 87 -3.95 3.22 17.23
N VAL A 88 -3.78 2.34 16.26
CA VAL A 88 -3.80 2.66 14.84
C VAL A 88 -5.23 2.96 14.42
N ILE A 89 -5.44 4.17 13.92
CA ILE A 89 -6.71 4.62 13.36
C ILE A 89 -6.76 4.24 11.88
N GLU A 90 -5.66 4.46 11.15
CA GLU A 90 -5.63 4.30 9.70
C GLU A 90 -4.19 4.11 9.18
N ASP A 91 -4.04 3.30 8.12
CA ASP A 91 -2.84 3.31 7.28
C ASP A 91 -2.99 4.38 6.19
N VAL A 92 -2.10 5.37 6.22
CA VAL A 92 -2.09 6.50 5.28
C VAL A 92 -0.86 6.50 4.37
N THR A 93 -0.14 5.39 4.30
CA THR A 93 1.09 5.24 3.50
C THR A 93 0.84 5.64 2.05
N GLU A 94 -0.22 5.11 1.43
CA GLU A 94 -0.61 5.40 0.04
C GLU A 94 -1.16 6.82 -0.18
N LYS A 95 -1.46 7.55 0.90
CA LYS A 95 -1.90 8.95 0.84
C LYS A 95 -0.74 9.93 0.88
N THR A 96 0.47 9.46 1.14
CA THR A 96 1.68 10.29 1.09
C THR A 96 2.05 10.62 -0.36
N ASN A 97 2.75 11.74 -0.54
CA ASN A 97 3.28 12.12 -1.84
C ASN A 97 4.51 11.26 -2.21
N ARG A 98 4.98 11.42 -3.45
CA ARG A 98 6.13 10.66 -3.97
C ARG A 98 7.46 10.93 -3.26
N VAL A 99 7.55 12.00 -2.45
CA VAL A 99 8.78 12.39 -1.74
C VAL A 99 9.02 11.48 -0.53
N PHE A 100 8.00 10.77 -0.06
CA PHE A 100 8.14 9.86 1.07
C PHE A 100 8.93 8.56 0.73
N TRP A 101 9.16 8.26 -0.56
CA TRP A 101 9.72 7.00 -1.06
C TRP A 101 11.17 7.11 -1.54
#